data_AF-A0A3C1Z468-F1
#
_entry.id   AF-A0A3C1Z468-F1
#
_cell.length_a   1.000
_cell.length_b   1.000
_cell.length_c   1.000
_cell.angle_alpha   90.00
_cell.angle_beta   90.00
_cell.angle_gamma   90.00
#
_symmetry.space_group_name_H-M   'P 1'
#
loop_
_entity.id
_entity.type
_entity.pdbx_description
1 polymer ?
#
loop_
_entity_poly.entity_id
_entity_poly.type
_entity_poly.pdbx_seq_one_letter_code
_entity_poly.pdbx_strand_id
1 'polypeptide(L)'
;MGLAWLLATTMFAGPLTHSHNDYEQTRPLHDALAAGLDSIEADVWLIDGQLLVAHEYEEIRPGRTLASLYLDPLREHLKTRPTRSLILLIDVKTEADSTWRAIDAVLAKYPDLSGQVRFIISGNRARGLLAAASPRRAVMDGRLEDLADPATADWIPLISDNWTKYFSWRGDDEFPAAERVRLDEIVTRTHAQG
;
A
#
# COMPACT_ATOMS: atom_id res chain seq x y z
N MET A 1 35.72 16.59 -7.49
CA MET A 1 34.28 16.79 -7.21
C MET A 1 33.51 16.07 -8.31
N GLY A 2 32.75 15.05 -7.96
CA GLY A 2 32.00 14.25 -8.94
C GLY A 2 31.17 13.21 -8.20
N LEU A 3 29.86 13.39 -8.25
CA LEU A 3 28.83 12.83 -7.39
C LEU A 3 28.80 11.29 -7.38
N ALA A 4 28.67 10.72 -6.18
CA ALA A 4 28.13 9.39 -5.99
C ALA A 4 26.59 9.46 -6.07
N TRP A 5 26.02 8.78 -7.07
CA TRP A 5 24.59 8.48 -7.08
C TRP A 5 24.39 7.16 -6.34
N LEU A 6 23.92 7.21 -5.10
CA LEU A 6 23.28 6.06 -4.48
C LEU A 6 21.80 6.10 -4.88
N LEU A 7 21.47 5.38 -5.95
CA LEU A 7 20.11 4.88 -6.14
C LEU A 7 19.88 3.84 -5.05
N ALA A 8 19.33 4.28 -3.92
CA ALA A 8 18.76 3.37 -2.94
C ALA A 8 17.41 2.90 -3.50
N THR A 9 17.43 2.00 -4.47
CA THR A 9 16.29 1.11 -4.69
C THR A 9 16.27 0.23 -3.45
N THR A 10 15.42 0.56 -2.48
CA THR A 10 15.14 -0.32 -1.35
C THR A 10 14.34 -1.49 -1.92
N MET A 11 15.03 -2.40 -2.60
CA MET A 11 14.51 -3.73 -2.80
C MET A 11 14.54 -4.37 -1.41
N PHE A 12 13.37 -4.71 -0.89
CA PHE A 12 13.30 -5.57 0.28
C PHE A 12 13.90 -6.92 -0.11
N ALA A 13 15.13 -7.16 0.33
CA ALA A 13 15.83 -8.41 0.09
C ALA A 13 15.33 -9.46 1.10
N GLY A 14 14.09 -9.93 0.89
CA GLY A 14 13.42 -10.91 1.74
C GLY A 14 11.89 -10.85 1.60
N PRO A 15 11.15 -11.90 2.01
CA PRO A 15 9.70 -11.86 2.03
C PRO A 15 9.22 -10.72 2.94
N LEU A 16 8.37 -9.85 2.39
CA LEU A 16 7.72 -8.77 3.14
C LEU A 16 6.75 -9.37 4.16
N THR A 17 6.81 -8.88 5.39
CA THR A 17 5.84 -9.20 6.44
C THR A 17 4.77 -8.11 6.50
N HIS A 18 3.51 -8.52 6.55
CA HIS A 18 2.37 -7.62 6.35
C HIS A 18 1.30 -7.79 7.45
N SER A 19 0.82 -6.67 7.98
CA SER A 19 -0.33 -6.59 8.90
C SER A 19 -1.60 -6.29 8.10
N HIS A 20 -2.31 -7.36 7.71
CA HIS A 20 -3.61 -7.24 7.05
C HIS A 20 -4.67 -6.78 8.06
N ASN A 21 -5.54 -5.84 7.66
CA ASN A 21 -6.55 -5.23 8.54
C ASN A 21 -6.00 -4.80 9.90
N ASP A 22 -4.86 -4.09 9.92
CA ASP A 22 -4.15 -3.75 11.16
C ASP A 22 -5.01 -2.95 12.16
N TYR A 23 -6.01 -2.23 11.67
CA TYR A 23 -6.95 -1.47 12.48
C TYR A 23 -7.84 -2.35 13.38
N GLU A 24 -7.94 -3.65 13.12
CA GLU A 24 -8.62 -4.62 13.97
C GLU A 24 -7.76 -5.08 15.16
N GLN A 25 -6.45 -4.80 15.14
CA GLN A 25 -5.55 -5.15 16.23
C GLN A 25 -5.85 -4.33 17.49
N THR A 26 -5.41 -4.85 18.65
CA THR A 26 -5.64 -4.18 19.94
C THR A 26 -4.93 -2.84 20.01
N ARG A 27 -3.70 -2.74 19.48
CA ARG A 27 -2.97 -1.48 19.32
C ARG A 27 -2.52 -1.34 17.86
N PRO A 28 -3.40 -0.83 16.98
CA PRO A 28 -3.07 -0.58 15.58
C PRO A 28 -1.80 0.25 15.47
N LEU A 29 -1.03 0.01 14.40
CA LEU A 29 0.33 0.48 14.14
C LEU A 29 1.37 -0.01 15.16
N HIS A 30 1.12 0.15 16.46
CA HIS A 30 2.11 -0.09 17.50
C HIS A 30 2.52 -1.56 17.60
N ASP A 31 1.56 -2.48 17.51
CA ASP A 31 1.84 -3.93 17.55
C ASP A 31 2.63 -4.35 16.29
N ALA A 32 2.26 -3.85 15.11
CA ALA A 32 2.98 -4.09 13.87
C ALA A 32 4.42 -3.54 13.90
N LEU A 33 4.62 -2.32 14.38
CA LEU A 33 5.96 -1.74 14.54
C LEU A 33 6.80 -2.52 15.56
N ALA A 34 6.21 -2.96 16.67
CA ALA A 34 6.90 -3.74 17.69
C ALA A 34 7.30 -5.14 17.20
N ALA A 35 6.45 -5.77 16.39
CA ALA A 35 6.76 -7.01 15.67
C ALA A 35 7.75 -6.81 14.52
N GLY A 36 8.05 -5.55 14.18
CA GLY A 36 8.94 -5.20 13.09
C GLY A 36 8.37 -5.66 11.75
N LEU A 37 7.10 -5.38 11.47
CA LEU A 37 6.45 -5.65 10.18
C LEU A 37 6.84 -4.61 9.11
N ASP A 38 6.86 -5.05 7.85
CA ASP A 38 7.26 -4.21 6.69
C ASP A 38 6.13 -3.38 6.13
N SER A 39 4.91 -3.90 6.26
CA SER A 39 3.74 -3.35 5.62
C SER A 39 2.52 -3.48 6.52
N ILE A 40 1.64 -2.49 6.44
CA ILE A 40 0.40 -2.39 7.19
C ILE A 40 -0.71 -1.97 6.22
N GLU A 41 -1.89 -2.58 6.33
CA GLU A 41 -3.08 -2.21 5.57
C GLU A 41 -4.12 -1.47 6.41
N ALA A 42 -4.73 -0.46 5.79
CA ALA A 42 -5.88 0.26 6.33
C ALA A 42 -6.98 0.42 5.28
N ASP A 43 -8.17 -0.06 5.60
CA ASP A 43 -9.39 0.09 4.80
C ASP A 43 -9.98 1.49 5.04
N VAL A 44 -10.00 2.34 4.01
CA VAL A 44 -10.35 3.75 4.11
C VAL A 44 -11.64 4.08 3.37
N TRP A 45 -12.54 4.73 4.10
CA TRP A 45 -13.81 5.25 3.64
C TRP A 45 -13.82 6.78 3.70
N LEU A 46 -14.19 7.44 2.60
CA LEU A 46 -14.48 8.88 2.60
C LEU A 46 -15.94 9.12 2.97
N ILE A 47 -16.19 9.56 4.20
CA ILE A 47 -17.54 9.87 4.71
C ILE A 47 -17.56 11.30 5.22
N ASP A 48 -18.47 12.13 4.70
CA ASP A 48 -18.64 13.54 5.09
C ASP A 48 -17.31 14.35 5.11
N GLY A 49 -16.42 14.05 4.17
CA GLY A 49 -15.10 14.69 4.05
C GLY A 49 -14.02 14.15 5.00
N GLN A 50 -14.31 13.12 5.79
CA GLN A 50 -13.37 12.44 6.69
C GLN A 50 -12.92 11.11 6.11
N LEU A 51 -11.63 10.79 6.26
CA LEU A 51 -11.05 9.49 5.90
C LEU A 51 -11.10 8.56 7.12
N LEU A 52 -12.18 7.80 7.24
CA LEU A 52 -12.44 6.87 8.34
C LEU A 52 -11.90 5.48 8.01
N VAL A 53 -11.49 4.73 9.04
CA VAL A 53 -10.89 3.41 8.89
C VAL A 53 -11.79 2.33 9.49
N ALA A 54 -12.20 1.36 8.66
CA ALA A 54 -13.04 0.22 9.03
C ALA A 54 -13.05 -0.82 7.91
N HIS A 55 -13.25 -2.10 8.24
CA HIS A 55 -13.36 -3.17 7.24
C HIS A 55 -14.67 -3.02 6.47
N GLU A 56 -15.78 -3.00 7.20
CA GLU A 56 -17.12 -2.80 6.67
C GLU A 56 -17.70 -1.43 7.04
N TYR A 57 -18.67 -0.96 6.24
CA TYR A 57 -19.30 0.35 6.44
C TYR A 57 -19.96 0.47 7.82
N GLU A 58 -20.58 -0.61 8.30
CA GLU A 58 -21.29 -0.67 9.59
C GLU A 58 -20.35 -0.57 10.80
N GLU A 59 -19.06 -0.80 10.60
CA GLU A 59 -18.04 -0.77 11.65
C GLU A 59 -17.39 0.61 11.81
N ILE A 60 -17.76 1.57 10.95
CA ILE A 60 -17.24 2.93 10.98
C ILE A 60 -17.56 3.57 12.34
N ARG A 61 -16.51 4.04 13.01
CA ARG A 61 -16.60 4.75 14.30
C ARG A 61 -16.05 6.18 14.16
N PRO A 62 -16.74 7.19 14.69
CA PRO A 62 -16.22 8.55 14.76
C PRO A 62 -14.84 8.59 15.43
N GLY A 63 -13.95 9.42 14.88
CA GLY A 63 -12.60 9.62 15.43
C GLY A 63 -11.57 8.53 15.08
N ARG A 64 -11.97 7.42 14.44
CA ARG A 64 -11.03 6.43 13.87
C ARG A 64 -10.67 6.81 12.44
N THR A 65 -9.87 7.85 12.30
CA THR A 65 -9.42 8.36 11.00
C THR A 65 -8.07 7.75 10.59
N LEU A 66 -7.75 7.81 9.29
CA LEU A 66 -6.42 7.49 8.78
C LEU A 66 -5.33 8.27 9.52
N ALA A 67 -5.58 9.55 9.80
CA ALA A 67 -4.66 10.41 10.53
C ALA A 67 -4.45 9.94 11.98
N SER A 68 -5.53 9.75 12.73
CA SER A 68 -5.48 9.42 14.16
C SER A 68 -4.94 8.02 14.44
N LEU A 69 -5.21 7.04 13.56
CA LEU A 69 -4.73 5.67 13.75
C LEU A 69 -3.30 5.46 13.24
N TYR A 70 -2.91 6.15 12.17
CA TYR A 70 -1.65 5.85 11.48
C TYR A 70 -0.72 7.05 11.37
N LEU A 71 -1.16 8.17 10.77
CA LEU A 71 -0.25 9.24 10.39
C LEU A 71 0.29 10.04 11.60
N ASP A 72 -0.57 10.40 12.54
CA ASP A 72 -0.15 11.11 13.76
C ASP A 72 0.77 10.22 14.62
N PRO A 73 0.40 8.96 14.92
CA PRO A 73 1.29 8.08 15.68
C PRO A 73 2.60 7.75 14.96
N LEU A 74 2.60 7.60 13.64
CA LEU A 74 3.82 7.40 12.84
C LEU A 74 4.77 8.58 12.96
N ARG A 75 4.24 9.81 12.83
CA ARG A 75 5.03 11.04 13.00
C ARG A 75 5.70 11.08 14.36
N GLU A 76 4.96 10.78 15.43
CA GLU A 76 5.53 10.75 16.78
C GLU A 76 6.56 9.64 16.96
N HIS A 77 6.31 8.45 16.42
CA HIS A 77 7.27 7.34 16.46
C HIS A 77 8.60 7.74 15.81
N LEU A 78 8.52 8.33 14.61
CA LEU A 78 9.67 8.69 13.79
C LEU A 78 10.56 9.79 14.36
N LYS A 79 10.04 10.65 15.24
CA LYS A 79 10.86 11.62 15.99
C LYS A 79 11.88 10.95 16.90
N THR A 80 11.57 9.75 17.39
CA THR A 80 12.38 9.05 18.40
C THR A 80 13.10 7.83 17.86
N ARG A 81 12.55 7.20 16.81
CA ARG A 81 13.07 6.00 16.19
C ARG A 81 12.87 6.09 14.68
N PRO A 82 13.93 6.35 13.89
CA PRO A 82 13.81 6.21 12.45
C PRO A 82 13.41 4.76 12.14
N THR A 83 12.31 4.58 11.43
CA THR A 83 11.88 3.26 10.98
C THR A 83 12.64 2.89 9.71
N ARG A 84 12.89 1.60 9.53
CA ARG A 84 13.07 1.00 8.21
C ARG A 84 11.90 1.43 7.31
N SER A 85 12.10 1.54 6.00
CA SER A 85 11.03 1.94 5.07
C SER A 85 9.76 1.12 5.35
N LEU A 86 8.71 1.76 5.86
CA LEU A 86 7.43 1.11 6.16
C LEU A 86 6.49 1.33 4.98
N ILE A 87 5.72 0.32 4.59
CA ILE A 87 4.64 0.47 3.63
C ILE A 87 3.32 0.66 4.39
N LEU A 88 2.61 1.77 4.13
CA LEU A 88 1.21 1.91 4.51
C LEU A 88 0.36 1.72 3.25
N LEU A 89 -0.27 0.55 3.14
CA LEU A 89 -1.22 0.21 2.09
C LEU A 89 -2.59 0.78 2.50
N ILE A 90 -3.10 1.71 1.71
CA ILE A 90 -4.38 2.38 1.92
C ILE A 90 -5.36 1.77 0.93
N ASP A 91 -6.22 0.86 1.40
CA ASP A 91 -7.26 0.24 0.57
C ASP A 91 -8.50 1.15 0.54
N VAL A 92 -8.78 1.73 -0.62
CA VAL A 92 -9.89 2.68 -0.80
C VAL A 92 -11.19 1.93 -1.05
N LYS A 93 -12.14 2.04 -0.12
CA LYS A 93 -13.46 1.40 -0.19
C LYS A 93 -14.56 2.26 -0.82
N THR A 94 -14.35 3.57 -0.93
CA THR A 94 -15.28 4.54 -1.53
C THR A 94 -14.87 4.94 -2.96
N GLU A 95 -15.60 5.87 -3.58
CA GLU A 95 -15.32 6.34 -4.94
C GLU A 95 -13.88 6.86 -5.06
N ALA A 96 -13.17 6.40 -6.09
CA ALA A 96 -11.72 6.54 -6.22
C ALA A 96 -11.24 7.99 -6.26
N ASP A 97 -11.87 8.81 -7.10
CA ASP A 97 -11.40 10.14 -7.47
C ASP A 97 -11.53 11.14 -6.32
N SER A 98 -12.69 11.13 -5.65
CA SER A 98 -12.97 11.96 -4.47
C SER A 98 -12.14 11.52 -3.27
N THR A 99 -12.01 10.21 -3.05
CA THR A 99 -11.23 9.66 -1.93
C THR A 99 -9.75 9.93 -2.09
N TRP A 100 -9.19 9.77 -3.30
CA TRP A 100 -7.79 10.13 -3.57
C TRP A 100 -7.51 11.62 -3.30
N ARG A 101 -8.37 12.54 -3.75
CA ARG A 101 -8.19 13.98 -3.47
C ARG A 101 -8.16 14.26 -1.97
N ALA A 102 -9.01 13.59 -1.19
CA ALA A 102 -9.00 13.72 0.27
C ALA A 102 -7.73 13.12 0.90
N ILE A 103 -7.29 11.94 0.42
CA ILE A 103 -6.03 11.31 0.87
C ILE A 103 -4.84 12.23 0.58
N ASP A 104 -4.69 12.73 -0.64
CA ASP A 104 -3.57 13.59 -1.02
C ASP A 104 -3.54 14.89 -0.18
N ALA A 105 -4.71 15.48 0.07
CA ALA A 105 -4.84 16.65 0.94
C ALA A 105 -4.45 16.36 2.40
N VAL A 106 -4.72 15.15 2.90
CA VAL A 106 -4.27 14.72 4.23
C VAL A 106 -2.77 14.47 4.22
N LEU A 107 -2.23 13.68 3.29
CA LEU A 107 -0.80 13.37 3.18
C LEU A 107 0.06 14.62 2.96
N ALA A 108 -0.46 15.66 2.31
CA ALA A 108 0.22 16.95 2.17
C ALA A 108 0.58 17.62 3.50
N LYS A 109 -0.13 17.26 4.58
CA LYS A 109 0.15 17.74 5.95
C LYS A 109 1.27 16.94 6.63
N TYR A 110 1.76 15.86 6.02
CA TYR A 110 2.77 14.94 6.56
C TYR A 110 4.03 14.81 5.67
N PRO A 111 4.67 15.93 5.25
CA PRO A 111 5.88 15.86 4.43
C PRO A 111 7.04 15.15 5.14
N ASP A 112 7.08 15.17 6.48
CA ASP A 112 8.07 14.52 7.33
C ASP A 112 8.01 12.98 7.32
N LEU A 113 6.86 12.41 6.97
CA LEU A 113 6.73 10.97 6.77
C LEU A 113 7.31 10.54 5.41
N SER A 114 7.45 11.48 4.47
CA SER A 114 7.99 11.20 3.14
C SER A 114 9.44 10.73 3.25
N GLY A 115 9.75 9.58 2.67
CA GLY A 115 11.08 8.97 2.70
C GLY A 115 11.28 7.90 3.77
N GLN A 116 10.42 7.85 4.80
CA GLN A 116 10.40 6.78 5.80
C GLN A 116 9.17 5.89 5.67
N VAL A 117 8.06 6.44 5.18
CA VAL A 117 6.83 5.72 4.88
C VAL A 117 6.56 5.80 3.38
N ARG A 118 6.31 4.66 2.76
CA ARG A 118 5.81 4.53 1.39
C ARG A 118 4.30 4.32 1.45
N PHE A 119 3.53 5.30 0.99
CA PHE A 119 2.08 5.18 0.88
C PHE A 119 1.73 4.51 -0.45
N ILE A 120 0.96 3.43 -0.41
CA ILE A 120 0.48 2.71 -1.60
C ILE A 120 -1.04 2.72 -1.59
N ILE A 121 -1.68 3.16 -2.68
CA ILE A 121 -3.14 3.18 -2.81
C ILE A 121 -3.61 1.88 -3.47
N SER A 122 -4.46 1.13 -2.77
CA SER A 122 -5.15 -0.07 -3.25
C SER A 122 -6.66 0.16 -3.38
N GLY A 123 -7.43 -0.89 -3.69
CA GLY A 123 -8.89 -0.83 -3.84
C GLY A 123 -9.33 -0.01 -5.04
N ASN A 124 -10.23 0.94 -4.79
CA ASN A 124 -10.71 1.90 -5.77
C ASN A 124 -9.64 2.98 -6.04
N ARG A 125 -8.86 2.80 -7.12
CA ARG A 125 -7.68 3.62 -7.42
C ARG A 125 -7.95 4.65 -8.51
N ALA A 126 -7.69 5.93 -8.20
CA ALA A 126 -7.81 7.03 -9.15
C ALA A 126 -6.58 7.12 -10.07
N ARG A 127 -6.39 6.13 -10.95
CA ARG A 127 -5.17 5.95 -11.76
C ARG A 127 -4.66 7.23 -12.42
N GLY A 128 -5.54 7.96 -13.11
CA GLY A 128 -5.19 9.19 -13.82
C GLY A 128 -4.71 10.29 -12.88
N LEU A 129 -5.35 10.45 -11.72
CA LEU A 129 -4.96 11.46 -10.73
C LEU A 129 -3.68 11.08 -9.99
N LEU A 130 -3.48 9.80 -9.67
CA LEU A 130 -2.25 9.29 -9.06
C LEU A 130 -1.05 9.49 -9.99
N ALA A 131 -1.21 9.19 -11.27
CA ALA A 131 -0.16 9.40 -12.28
C ALA A 131 0.19 10.88 -12.47
N ALA A 132 -0.82 11.77 -12.43
CA ALA A 132 -0.66 13.22 -12.59
C ALA A 132 -0.23 13.96 -11.31
N ALA A 133 -0.22 13.31 -10.15
CA ALA A 133 0.07 13.95 -8.88
C ALA A 133 1.50 14.52 -8.82
N SER A 134 1.60 15.80 -8.43
CA SER A 134 2.87 16.51 -8.26
C SER A 134 2.79 17.47 -7.06
N PRO A 135 3.61 17.27 -6.00
CA PRO A 135 4.48 16.12 -5.80
C PRO A 135 3.69 14.81 -5.63
N ARG A 136 4.27 13.69 -6.05
CA ARG A 136 3.67 12.36 -5.87
C ARG A 136 3.88 11.90 -4.43
N ARG A 137 2.81 11.91 -3.62
CA ARG A 137 2.84 11.50 -2.20
C ARG A 137 2.53 10.04 -1.96
N ALA A 138 1.88 9.38 -2.93
CA ALA A 138 1.59 7.96 -2.89
C ALA A 138 1.80 7.34 -4.27
N VAL A 139 2.07 6.04 -4.27
CA VAL A 139 2.16 5.20 -5.47
C VAL A 139 0.98 4.24 -5.49
N MET A 140 0.77 3.52 -6.58
CA MET A 140 -0.41 2.69 -6.77
C MET A 140 -0.09 1.21 -6.61
N ASP A 141 -0.99 0.45 -6.00
CA ASP A 141 -1.03 -0.99 -6.11
C ASP A 141 -1.73 -1.36 -7.44
N GLY A 142 -1.01 -1.99 -8.36
CA GLY A 142 -1.47 -2.32 -9.71
C GLY A 142 -2.18 -3.67 -9.79
N ARG A 143 -2.72 -3.97 -10.97
CA ARG A 143 -3.35 -5.26 -11.32
C ARG A 143 -2.51 -6.01 -12.34
N LEU A 144 -2.84 -7.28 -12.61
CA LEU A 144 -2.04 -8.09 -13.52
C LEU A 144 -2.00 -7.53 -14.95
N GLU A 145 -3.01 -6.77 -15.37
CA GLU A 145 -2.99 -6.04 -16.65
C GLU A 145 -1.93 -4.93 -16.70
N ASP A 146 -1.50 -4.38 -15.56
CA ASP A 146 -0.47 -3.34 -15.51
C ASP A 146 0.92 -3.87 -15.87
N LEU A 147 1.15 -5.17 -15.73
CA LEU A 147 2.38 -5.83 -16.20
C LEU A 147 2.54 -5.77 -17.73
N ALA A 148 1.51 -5.35 -18.49
CA ALA A 148 1.63 -5.15 -19.93
C ALA A 148 2.46 -3.90 -20.29
N ASP A 149 2.64 -2.95 -19.37
CA ASP A 149 3.38 -1.71 -19.60
C ASP A 149 4.50 -1.52 -18.56
N PRO A 150 5.76 -1.86 -18.91
CA PRO A 150 6.92 -1.69 -18.03
C PRO A 150 7.17 -0.23 -17.60
N ALA A 151 6.65 0.76 -18.33
CA ALA A 151 6.82 2.17 -17.97
C ALA A 151 6.10 2.56 -16.66
N THR A 152 5.33 1.65 -16.09
CA THR A 152 4.57 1.89 -14.87
C THR A 152 5.28 1.47 -13.57
N ALA A 153 6.39 0.72 -13.66
CA ALA A 153 7.10 0.18 -12.49
C ALA A 153 7.54 1.26 -11.48
N ASP A 154 7.91 2.45 -11.94
CA ASP A 154 8.34 3.56 -11.09
C ASP A 154 7.25 4.10 -10.14
N TRP A 155 5.98 3.86 -10.44
CA TRP A 155 4.85 4.34 -9.63
C TRP A 155 3.80 3.26 -9.33
N ILE A 156 4.06 2.03 -9.77
CA ILE A 156 3.32 0.81 -9.43
C ILE A 156 4.33 -0.23 -8.88
N PRO A 157 4.78 -0.11 -7.62
CA PRO A 157 5.79 -1.01 -7.06
C PRO A 157 5.20 -2.33 -6.53
N LEU A 158 3.88 -2.49 -6.58
CA LEU A 158 3.15 -3.65 -6.08
C LEU A 158 2.11 -4.04 -7.13
N ILE A 159 2.01 -5.34 -7.40
CA ILE A 159 0.94 -5.92 -8.20
C ILE A 159 0.17 -6.90 -7.32
N SER A 160 -1.12 -6.65 -7.13
CA SER A 160 -2.04 -7.56 -6.45
C SER A 160 -3.36 -7.65 -7.21
N ASP A 161 -4.01 -8.80 -7.21
CA ASP A 161 -5.29 -8.95 -7.90
C ASP A 161 -6.16 -10.02 -7.24
N ASN A 162 -7.43 -10.05 -7.62
CA ASN A 162 -8.35 -11.09 -7.19
C ASN A 162 -7.92 -12.44 -7.80
N TRP A 163 -7.38 -13.30 -6.93
CA TRP A 163 -6.92 -14.66 -7.26
C TRP A 163 -7.91 -15.43 -8.14
N THR A 164 -9.20 -15.39 -7.81
CA THR A 164 -10.24 -16.18 -8.47
C THR A 164 -10.51 -15.77 -9.93
N LYS A 165 -10.03 -14.61 -10.37
CA LYS A 165 -10.07 -14.23 -11.80
C LYS A 165 -9.06 -15.00 -12.65
N TYR A 166 -7.99 -15.51 -12.04
CA TYR A 166 -6.83 -16.07 -12.76
C TYR A 166 -6.55 -17.53 -12.41
N PHE A 167 -6.97 -17.96 -11.22
CA PHE A 167 -6.66 -19.25 -10.62
C PHE A 167 -7.92 -19.87 -10.01
N SER A 168 -8.03 -21.20 -10.07
CA SER A 168 -9.10 -21.96 -9.43
C SER A 168 -8.66 -22.63 -8.13
N TRP A 169 -7.34 -22.78 -7.92
CA TRP A 169 -6.77 -23.41 -6.72
C TRP A 169 -7.13 -22.64 -5.45
N ARG A 170 -7.52 -23.37 -4.40
CA ARG A 170 -7.97 -22.81 -3.11
C ARG A 170 -7.07 -23.12 -1.92
N GLY A 171 -6.02 -23.91 -2.13
CA GLY A 171 -5.11 -24.33 -1.06
C GLY A 171 -5.37 -25.73 -0.50
N ASP A 172 -6.52 -26.33 -0.79
CA ASP A 172 -6.96 -27.57 -0.14
C ASP A 172 -6.40 -28.86 -0.78
N ASP A 173 -5.93 -28.76 -2.03
CA ASP A 173 -5.42 -29.88 -2.83
C ASP A 173 -4.11 -29.54 -3.53
N GLU A 174 -3.59 -30.45 -4.36
CA GLU A 174 -2.41 -30.19 -5.19
C GLU A 174 -2.64 -28.99 -6.13
N PHE A 175 -1.64 -28.11 -6.21
CA PHE A 175 -1.67 -26.94 -7.08
C PHE A 175 -1.66 -27.40 -8.56
N PRO A 176 -2.68 -27.05 -9.38
CA PRO A 176 -2.78 -27.52 -10.77
C PRO A 176 -1.55 -27.13 -11.61
N ALA A 177 -0.99 -28.08 -12.36
CA ALA A 177 0.25 -27.86 -13.11
C ALA A 177 0.17 -26.69 -14.11
N ALA A 178 -0.96 -26.52 -14.80
CA ALA A 178 -1.18 -25.40 -15.72
C ALA A 178 -1.24 -24.04 -15.00
N GLU A 179 -1.85 -24.00 -13.82
CA GLU A 179 -1.87 -22.81 -12.98
C GLU A 179 -0.47 -22.49 -12.46
N ARG A 180 0.35 -23.50 -12.14
CA ARG A 180 1.72 -23.30 -11.65
C ARG A 180 2.58 -22.58 -12.70
N VAL A 181 2.51 -23.05 -13.95
CA VAL A 181 3.20 -22.38 -15.07
C VAL A 181 2.75 -20.92 -15.19
N ARG A 182 1.45 -20.65 -15.09
CA ARG A 182 0.93 -19.28 -15.13
C ARG A 182 1.45 -18.41 -13.98
N LEU A 183 1.49 -18.95 -12.77
CA LEU A 183 2.03 -18.25 -11.61
C LEU A 183 3.52 -17.93 -11.81
N ASP A 184 4.30 -18.90 -12.29
CA ASP A 184 5.73 -18.72 -12.56
C ASP A 184 5.97 -17.65 -13.64
N GLU A 185 5.15 -17.59 -14.69
CA GLU A 185 5.18 -16.54 -15.71
C GLU A 185 4.85 -15.14 -15.14
N ILE A 186 3.88 -15.04 -14.23
CA ILE A 186 3.54 -13.78 -13.56
C ILE A 186 4.69 -13.32 -12.67
N VAL A 187 5.24 -14.20 -11.84
CA VAL A 187 6.38 -13.92 -10.95
C VAL A 187 7.59 -13.49 -11.78
N THR A 188 7.90 -14.22 -12.85
CA THR A 188 9.03 -13.92 -13.73
C THR A 188 8.89 -12.55 -14.38
N ARG A 189 7.71 -12.21 -14.91
CA ARG A 189 7.45 -10.89 -15.52
C ARG A 189 7.51 -9.76 -14.50
N THR A 190 6.98 -9.98 -13.30
CA THR A 190 7.02 -8.99 -12.21
C THR A 190 8.47 -8.67 -11.83
N HIS A 191 9.30 -9.70 -11.59
CA HIS A 191 10.72 -9.50 -11.27
C HIS A 191 11.52 -8.88 -12.43
N ALA A 192 11.13 -9.11 -13.68
CA ALA A 192 11.79 -8.48 -14.83
C ALA A 192 11.52 -6.96 -14.92
N GLN A 193 10.48 -6.45 -14.25
CA GLN A 193 10.08 -5.04 -14.26
C GLN A 193 10.54 -4.25 -13.02
N GLY A 194 11.11 -4.92 -12.01
CA GLY A 194 11.64 -4.29 -10.78
C GLY A 194 10.95 -4.81 -9.54
#